data_AF-A0AAD3MGD4-F1
#
_entry.id   AF-A0AAD3MGD4-F1
#
_cell.length_a   1.000
_cell.length_b   1.000
_cell.length_c   1.000
_cell.angle_alpha   90.00
_cell.angle_beta   90.00
_cell.angle_gamma   90.00
#
_symmetry.space_group_name_H-M   'P 1'
#
loop_
_entity.id
_entity.type
_entity.pdbx_description
1 polymer ?
#
loop_
_entity_poly.entity_id
_entity_poly.type
_entity_poly.pdbx_seq_one_letter_code
_entity_poly.pdbx_strand_id
1 'polypeptide(L)'
;VNGKKVTTLPSQPRNNVVVSQNEKENTIVIEMTSHFKLSYSITEKVIVTVSESMMDKVCGACDKLHPVRDFRELLEETMQQYMASFSAQDFPTW
;
A
#
# COMPACT_ATOMS: atom_id res chain seq x y z
N VAL A 1 11.46 -7.01 9.64
CA VAL A 1 10.59 -6.35 10.64
C VAL A 1 11.46 -5.72 11.72
N ASN A 2 11.31 -4.41 11.97
CA ASN A 2 12.09 -3.66 12.98
C ASN A 2 13.61 -3.92 12.86
N GLY A 3 14.16 -3.81 11.66
CA GLY A 3 15.59 -4.03 11.38
C GLY A 3 16.05 -5.50 11.37
N LYS A 4 15.16 -6.48 11.62
CA LYS A 4 15.51 -7.91 11.61
C LYS A 4 14.92 -8.65 10.41
N LYS A 5 15.71 -9.55 9.80
CA LYS A 5 15.28 -10.43 8.72
C LYS A 5 14.27 -11.46 9.24
N VAL A 6 13.19 -11.66 8.49
CA VAL A 6 12.24 -12.76 8.72
C VAL A 6 12.74 -13.96 7.93
N THR A 7 12.92 -15.10 8.60
CA THR A 7 13.51 -16.30 8.01
C THR A 7 12.48 -17.36 7.63
N THR A 8 11.27 -17.26 8.18
CA THR A 8 10.19 -18.24 7.97
C THR A 8 8.89 -17.50 7.71
N LEU A 9 8.09 -18.02 6.76
CA LEU A 9 6.75 -17.54 6.44
C LEU A 9 5.77 -18.72 6.48
N PRO A 10 4.50 -18.52 6.90
CA PRO A 10 3.94 -17.26 7.40
C PRO A 10 4.54 -16.86 8.77
N SER A 11 4.56 -15.55 9.05
CA SER A 11 5.05 -14.99 10.30
C SER A 11 4.07 -13.98 10.87
N GLN A 12 4.01 -13.86 12.19
CA GLN A 12 3.16 -12.90 12.89
C GLN A 12 4.03 -11.97 13.75
N PRO A 13 4.66 -10.95 13.13
CA PRO A 13 5.58 -10.06 13.84
C PRO A 13 4.94 -9.23 14.96
N ARG A 14 3.62 -9.02 14.89
CA ARG A 14 2.79 -8.39 15.92
C ARG A 14 1.43 -9.07 15.93
N ASN A 15 0.72 -9.02 17.06
CA ASN A 15 -0.57 -9.69 17.22
C ASN A 15 -1.58 -9.38 16.09
N ASN A 16 -1.51 -8.18 15.52
CA ASN A 16 -2.43 -7.71 14.48
C ASN A 16 -1.83 -7.68 13.07
N VAL A 17 -0.63 -8.22 12.86
CA VAL A 17 0.06 -8.21 11.55
C VAL A 17 0.51 -9.62 11.21
N VAL A 18 0.02 -10.13 10.08
CA VAL A 18 0.44 -11.40 9.50
C VAL A 18 1.17 -11.12 8.20
N VAL A 19 2.32 -11.76 8.01
CA VAL A 19 3.10 -11.72 6.76
C VAL A 19 3.13 -13.14 6.21
N SER A 20 2.71 -13.32 4.97
CA SER A 20 2.68 -14.60 4.27
C SER A 20 3.20 -14.45 2.85
N GLN A 21 3.42 -15.58 2.18
CA GLN A 21 3.79 -15.63 0.77
C GLN A 21 2.71 -16.40 0.01
N ASN A 22 2.23 -15.83 -1.09
CA ASN A 22 1.48 -16.60 -2.08
C ASN A 22 2.48 -17.20 -3.06
N GLU A 23 2.77 -18.49 -2.92
CA GLU A 23 3.78 -19.19 -3.71
C GLU A 23 3.46 -19.21 -5.21
N LYS A 24 2.17 -19.20 -5.59
CA LYS A 24 1.75 -19.27 -6.99
C LYS A 24 2.04 -17.98 -7.75
N GLU A 25 1.85 -16.85 -7.09
CA GLU A 25 2.02 -15.51 -7.65
C GLU A 25 3.39 -14.91 -7.30
N ASN A 26 4.18 -15.60 -6.48
CA ASN A 26 5.42 -15.09 -5.90
C ASN A 26 5.25 -13.71 -5.25
N THR A 27 4.12 -13.50 -4.57
CA THR A 27 3.78 -12.25 -3.89
C THR A 27 3.93 -12.40 -2.38
N ILE A 28 4.43 -11.34 -1.73
CA ILE A 28 4.37 -11.18 -0.28
C ILE A 28 3.05 -10.50 0.07
N VAL A 29 2.33 -11.10 1.01
CA VAL A 29 1.06 -10.58 1.51
C VAL A 29 1.25 -10.17 2.96
N ILE A 30 0.87 -8.92 3.29
CA ILE A 30 0.86 -8.41 4.65
C ILE A 30 -0.57 -8.02 5.00
N GLU A 31 -1.16 -8.72 5.96
CA GLU A 31 -2.50 -8.44 6.45
C GLU A 31 -2.40 -7.81 7.83
N MET A 32 -2.93 -6.58 7.97
CA MET A 32 -2.97 -5.86 9.23
C MET A 32 -4.42 -5.63 9.62
N THR A 33 -4.88 -6.37 10.64
CA THR A 33 -6.30 -6.45 11.02
C THR A 33 -7.20 -6.79 9.81
N SER A 34 -8.52 -6.82 9.96
CA SER A 34 -9.44 -6.96 8.82
C SER A 34 -9.54 -5.68 7.96
N HIS A 35 -8.71 -4.67 8.23
CA HIS A 35 -8.82 -3.34 7.60
C HIS A 35 -7.84 -3.11 6.46
N PHE A 36 -6.66 -3.72 6.49
CA PHE A 36 -5.60 -3.46 5.52
C PHE A 36 -4.96 -4.75 5.03
N LYS A 37 -4.78 -4.83 3.72
CA LYS A 37 -4.00 -5.88 3.07
C LYS A 37 -3.07 -5.25 2.04
N LEU A 38 -1.79 -5.56 2.15
CA LEU A 38 -0.77 -5.21 1.18
C LEU A 38 -0.38 -6.48 0.42
N SER A 39 -0.41 -6.42 -0.90
CA SER A 39 0.19 -7.42 -1.76
C SER A 39 1.35 -6.76 -2.52
N TYR A 40 2.52 -7.38 -2.45
CA TYR A 40 3.72 -6.89 -3.11
C TYR A 40 4.35 -8.01 -3.94
N SER A 41 4.62 -7.71 -5.20
CA SER A 41 5.50 -8.50 -6.06
C SER A 41 6.58 -7.60 -6.65
N ILE A 42 7.76 -8.17 -6.85
CA ILE A 42 8.86 -7.49 -7.54
C ILE A 42 8.47 -7.11 -8.97
N THR A 43 7.57 -7.89 -9.60
CA THR A 43 7.15 -7.72 -11.00
C THR A 43 5.77 -7.07 -11.13
N GLU A 44 4.86 -7.29 -10.19
CA GLU A 44 3.41 -6.99 -10.35
C GLU A 44 2.90 -5.82 -9.48
N LYS A 45 3.81 -4.91 -9.09
CA LYS A 45 3.50 -3.67 -8.36
C LYS A 45 3.05 -3.90 -6.92
N VAL A 46 2.79 -2.79 -6.24
CA VAL A 46 2.27 -2.73 -4.87
C VAL A 46 0.76 -2.51 -4.95
N ILE A 47 -0.01 -3.39 -4.32
CA ILE A 47 -1.48 -3.28 -4.21
C ILE A 47 -1.85 -3.13 -2.74
N VAL A 48 -2.61 -2.09 -2.43
CA VAL A 48 -3.17 -1.86 -1.09
C VAL A 48 -4.68 -2.02 -1.17
N THR A 49 -5.21 -2.96 -0.41
CA THR A 49 -6.65 -3.14 -0.20
C THR A 49 -7.02 -2.60 1.17
N VAL A 50 -8.09 -1.81 1.22
CA VAL A 50 -8.63 -1.25 2.46
C VAL A 50 -10.07 -1.69 2.65
N SER A 51 -10.48 -1.95 3.89
CA SER A 51 -11.88 -2.20 4.20
C SER A 51 -12.72 -0.94 3.97
N GLU A 52 -14.01 -1.12 3.68
CA GLU A 52 -14.97 -0.02 3.49
C GLU A 52 -14.95 1.00 4.64
N SER A 53 -14.83 0.51 5.89
CA SER A 53 -14.75 1.35 7.10
C SER A 53 -13.55 2.32 7.15
N MET A 54 -12.58 2.15 6.25
CA MET A 54 -11.37 2.96 6.11
C MET A 54 -11.34 3.84 4.86
N MET A 55 -12.29 3.71 3.92
CA MET A 55 -12.26 4.44 2.64
C MET A 55 -12.13 5.96 2.78
N ASP A 56 -12.75 6.53 3.82
CA ASP A 56 -12.72 7.97 4.10
C ASP A 56 -11.68 8.39 5.15
N LYS A 57 -10.88 7.44 5.64
CA LYS A 57 -9.90 7.64 6.72
C LYS A 57 -8.45 7.48 6.26
N VAL A 58 -8.24 7.29 4.96
CA VAL A 58 -6.92 7.20 4.35
C VAL A 58 -6.51 8.55 3.77
N CYS A 59 -5.21 8.84 3.81
CA CYS A 59 -4.59 9.97 3.16
C CYS A 59 -3.24 9.49 2.60
N GLY A 60 -2.94 9.82 1.34
CA GLY A 60 -1.74 9.35 0.67
C GLY A 60 -1.88 9.43 -0.85
N ALA A 61 -0.85 8.96 -1.56
CA ALA A 61 -0.80 8.96 -3.02
C ALA A 61 -1.97 8.23 -3.70
N CYS A 62 -2.54 7.20 -3.05
CA CYS A 62 -3.72 6.47 -3.56
C CYS A 62 -5.04 7.24 -3.39
N ASP A 63 -5.00 8.39 -2.70
CA ASP A 63 -6.13 9.30 -2.43
C ASP A 63 -7.34 8.63 -1.73
N LYS A 64 -8.39 9.42 -1.52
CA LYS A 64 -9.67 9.00 -0.97
C LYS A 64 -10.45 8.22 -2.03
N LEU A 65 -10.86 6.99 -1.69
CA LEU A 65 -11.64 6.14 -2.57
C LEU A 65 -13.10 6.60 -2.58
N HIS A 66 -13.47 7.47 -3.51
CA HIS A 66 -14.86 7.83 -3.73
C HIS A 66 -15.54 6.85 -4.70
N PRO A 67 -16.72 6.29 -4.38
CA PRO A 67 -17.40 5.30 -5.20
C PRO A 67 -18.07 5.93 -6.45
N VAL A 68 -17.27 6.51 -7.35
CA VAL A 68 -17.67 7.20 -8.58
C VAL A 68 -18.18 8.61 -8.35
N ARG A 69 -17.25 9.58 -8.36
CA ARG A 69 -17.49 10.92 -8.94
C ARG A 69 -16.20 11.36 -9.62
N ASP A 70 -16.29 11.51 -10.94
CA ASP A 70 -15.37 12.23 -11.82
C ASP A 70 -13.92 12.33 -11.31
N PHE A 71 -13.11 11.32 -11.62
CA PHE A 71 -11.69 11.55 -11.89
C PHE A 71 -11.60 12.37 -13.20
N ARG A 72 -12.20 13.57 -13.20
CA ARG A 72 -12.13 14.51 -14.31
C ARG A 72 -10.69 14.97 -14.39
N GLU A 73 -9.97 14.40 -15.35
CA GLU A 73 -8.86 15.04 -16.05
C GLU A 73 -7.93 15.84 -15.13
N LEU A 74 -7.29 15.18 -14.15
CA LEU A 74 -6.03 15.69 -13.63
C LEU A 74 -5.01 15.53 -14.77
N LEU A 75 -4.85 16.59 -15.57
CA LEU A 75 -3.82 16.74 -16.60
C LEU A 75 -2.49 16.17 -16.06
N GLU A 76 -1.71 15.41 -16.82
CA GLU A 76 -0.51 14.72 -16.29
C GLU A 76 0.45 15.64 -15.49
N GLU A 77 0.53 16.92 -15.85
CA GLU A 77 1.27 17.95 -15.10
C GLU A 77 0.79 18.10 -13.64
N THR A 78 -0.51 18.00 -13.40
CA THR A 78 -1.12 18.03 -12.06
C THR A 78 -0.88 16.75 -11.27
N MET A 79 -0.71 15.60 -11.93
CA MET A 79 -0.43 14.34 -11.24
C MET A 79 0.97 14.33 -10.63
N GLN A 80 1.99 14.83 -11.34
CA GLN A 80 3.34 14.93 -10.78
C GLN A 80 3.36 15.84 -9.56
N GLN A 81 2.70 17.00 -9.65
CA GLN A 81 2.63 17.97 -8.57
C GLN A 81 1.82 17.45 -7.36
N TYR A 82 0.73 16.73 -7.62
CA TYR A 82 -0.04 16.04 -6.60
C TYR A 82 0.80 14.98 -5.89
N MET A 83 1.45 14.10 -6.64
CA MET A 83 2.28 13.03 -6.08
C MET A 83 3.47 13.57 -5.28
N ALA A 84 4.06 14.69 -5.72
CA ALA A 84 5.14 15.36 -5.00
C ALA A 84 4.73 15.79 -3.57
N SER A 85 3.44 16.10 -3.34
CA SER A 85 2.95 16.44 -1.99
C SER A 85 2.97 15.26 -1.00
N PHE A 86 3.09 14.02 -1.50
CA PHE A 86 3.20 12.80 -0.70
C PHE A 86 4.63 12.24 -0.65
N SER A 87 5.61 12.92 -1.23
CA SER A 87 7.01 12.52 -1.17
C SER A 87 7.55 12.61 0.25
N ALA A 88 8.15 11.53 0.72
CA ALA A 88 8.83 11.49 2.01
C ALA A 88 10.19 12.22 1.90
N GLN A 89 10.43 13.19 2.80
CA GLN A 89 11.58 14.11 2.73
C GLN A 89 12.94 13.44 2.93
N ASP A 90 12.95 12.27 3.55
CA ASP A 90 14.12 11.44 3.80
C ASP A 90 14.57 10.62 2.58
N PHE A 91 13.79 10.63 1.48
CA PHE A 91 14.14 9.98 0.22
C PHE A 91 14.72 11.00 -0.78
N PRO A 92 15.69 10.60 -1.62
CA PRO A 92 16.22 11.46 -2.66
C PRO A 92 15.10 11.89 -3.63
N THR A 93 15.04 13.19 -3.93
CA THR A 93 14.26 13.72 -5.06
C THR A 93 15.12 13.56 -6.32
N TRP A 94 14.63 12.83 -7.32
CA TRP A 94 15.37 12.53 -8.55
C TRP A 94 15.12 13.61 -9.60
#